data_AF-A0A965LEG0-F1
#
_entry.id   AF-A0A965LEG0-F1
#
_cell.length_a   1.000
_cell.length_b   1.000
_cell.length_c   1.000
_cell.angle_alpha   90.00
_cell.angle_beta   90.00
_cell.angle_gamma   90.00
#
_symmetry.space_group_name_H-M   'P 1'
#
loop_
_entity.id
_entity.type
_entity.pdbx_description
1 polymer ?
#
loop_
_entity_poly.entity_id
_entity_poly.type
_entity_poly.pdbx_seq_one_letter_code
_entity_poly.pdbx_strand_id
1 'polypeptide(L)'
;MGFLFLQDQTHARQSTPLLTTLLLSTAMENPRQKYRPFETVKLPDRRWPDARLEQAPRWCSVDLRDGNQALAIPMNVTEKHEMFQML
;
A
#
# COMPACT_ATOMS: atom_id res chain seq x y z
N MET A 1 24.13 64.40 -23.97
CA MET A 1 25.42 63.72 -24.24
C MET A 1 25.53 62.59 -23.22
N GLY A 2 25.05 61.37 -23.41
CA GLY A 2 25.24 60.47 -24.55
C GLY A 2 26.43 59.56 -24.23
N PHE A 3 26.19 58.33 -23.73
CA PHE A 3 27.07 57.15 -23.87
C PHE A 3 26.28 55.86 -23.51
N LEU A 4 26.22 54.93 -24.46
CA LEU A 4 25.77 53.54 -24.31
C LEU A 4 26.87 52.69 -23.63
N PHE A 5 26.51 51.70 -22.80
CA PHE A 5 26.84 50.26 -23.05
C PHE A 5 26.25 49.30 -21.98
N LEU A 6 25.95 48.08 -22.47
CA LEU A 6 25.50 46.82 -21.86
C LEU A 6 25.91 46.48 -20.40
N GLN A 7 24.93 45.99 -19.62
CA GLN A 7 24.89 44.70 -18.89
C GLN A 7 23.67 44.79 -17.94
N ASP A 8 22.60 44.03 -18.15
CA ASP A 8 22.44 42.76 -17.44
C ASP A 8 21.26 41.96 -18.06
N GLN A 9 21.54 40.79 -18.61
CA GLN A 9 20.53 39.84 -19.10
C GLN A 9 20.07 39.00 -17.89
N THR A 10 19.11 39.52 -17.14
CA THR A 10 18.51 38.78 -16.03
C THR A 10 17.42 37.82 -16.53
N HIS A 11 17.73 36.54 -16.35
CA HIS A 11 16.82 35.40 -16.18
C HIS A 11 16.25 34.73 -17.45
N ALA A 12 17.10 33.84 -17.99
CA ALA A 12 16.79 32.44 -18.29
C ALA A 12 15.32 32.09 -18.59
N ARG A 13 15.02 31.98 -19.89
CA ARG A 13 14.01 31.03 -20.38
C ARG A 13 14.41 29.62 -19.97
N GLN A 14 13.65 28.98 -19.07
CA GLN A 14 13.52 27.53 -19.01
C GLN A 14 12.06 27.16 -18.76
N SER A 15 11.33 27.08 -19.88
CA SER A 15 10.29 26.08 -20.16
C SER A 15 9.75 25.30 -18.96
N THR A 16 8.63 25.75 -18.39
CA THR A 16 7.67 24.85 -17.75
C THR A 16 7.21 23.83 -18.80
N PRO A 17 7.45 22.52 -18.65
CA PRO A 17 6.91 21.57 -19.60
C PRO A 17 5.40 21.52 -19.39
N LEU A 18 4.66 22.04 -20.38
CA LEU A 18 3.20 21.94 -20.54
C LEU A 18 2.71 20.49 -20.74
N LEU A 19 3.47 19.50 -20.25
CA LEU A 19 3.29 18.06 -20.47
C LEU A 19 2.83 17.32 -19.20
N THR A 20 2.82 17.95 -18.03
CA THR A 20 2.35 17.32 -16.77
C THR A 20 0.83 17.46 -16.54
N THR A 21 0.13 18.31 -17.31
CA THR A 21 -1.30 18.59 -17.07
C THR A 21 -2.26 17.77 -17.96
N LEU A 22 -1.75 16.97 -18.91
CA LEU A 22 -2.57 16.26 -19.90
C LEU A 22 -2.45 14.73 -19.83
N LEU A 23 -2.43 14.14 -18.63
CA LEU A 23 -2.44 12.67 -18.50
C LEU A 23 -3.53 12.06 -17.63
N LEU A 24 -4.43 12.81 -16.99
CA LEU A 24 -5.34 12.16 -16.03
C LEU A 24 -6.69 12.85 -15.85
N SER A 25 -7.56 12.86 -16.88
CA SER A 25 -8.98 13.16 -16.65
C SER A 25 -9.86 12.79 -17.85
N THR A 26 -9.85 11.52 -18.25
CA THR A 26 -11.09 10.92 -18.77
C THR A 26 -11.71 10.22 -17.57
N ALA A 27 -12.95 10.59 -17.24
CA ALA A 27 -13.62 10.33 -15.97
C ALA A 27 -13.54 8.88 -15.47
N MET A 28 -12.52 8.60 -14.67
CA MET A 28 -12.60 7.66 -13.58
C MET A 28 -12.31 8.51 -12.33
N GLU A 29 -13.36 8.81 -11.58
CA GLU A 29 -13.29 9.46 -10.28
C GLU A 29 -12.12 8.87 -9.48
N ASN A 30 -11.19 9.71 -9.02
CA ASN A 30 -9.92 9.26 -8.46
C ASN A 30 -10.17 8.22 -7.35
N PRO A 31 -9.92 6.91 -7.58
CA PRO A 31 -10.38 5.86 -6.67
C PRO A 31 -9.71 5.94 -5.31
N ARG A 32 -8.60 6.70 -5.19
CA ARG A 32 -7.94 6.98 -3.91
C ARG A 32 -8.86 7.69 -2.93
N GLN A 33 -9.82 8.50 -3.39
CA GLN A 33 -10.74 9.23 -2.53
C GLN A 33 -11.72 8.31 -1.77
N LYS A 34 -11.88 7.05 -2.23
CA LYS A 34 -12.72 6.04 -1.57
C LYS A 34 -12.11 5.51 -0.28
N TYR A 35 -10.80 5.63 -0.10
CA TYR A 35 -10.05 5.02 0.99
C TYR A 35 -9.44 6.10 1.88
N ARG A 36 -9.70 6.00 3.18
CA ARG A 36 -9.09 6.87 4.18
C ARG A 36 -7.83 6.21 4.76
N PRO A 37 -6.77 6.98 5.05
CA PRO A 37 -5.62 6.45 5.77
C PRO A 37 -6.04 5.88 7.13
N PHE A 38 -5.39 4.80 7.57
CA PHE A 38 -5.60 4.23 8.89
C PHE A 38 -4.98 5.14 9.97
N GLU A 39 -5.70 5.32 11.09
CA GLU A 39 -5.20 6.10 12.22
C GLU A 39 -4.05 5.37 12.94
N THR A 40 -2.93 6.06 13.16
CA THR A 40 -1.76 5.42 13.77
C THR A 40 -1.97 5.15 15.26
N VAL A 41 -1.84 3.90 15.68
CA VAL A 41 -1.85 3.51 17.09
C VAL A 41 -0.52 3.90 17.76
N LYS A 42 -0.57 4.77 18.79
CA LYS A 42 0.61 5.18 19.55
C LYS A 42 0.96 4.15 20.61
N LEU A 43 2.06 3.43 20.40
CA LEU A 43 2.64 2.48 21.37
C LEU A 43 4.13 2.84 21.55
N PRO A 44 4.45 3.86 22.38
CA PRO A 44 5.82 4.37 22.51
C PRO A 44 6.79 3.31 23.07
N ASP A 45 6.33 2.50 24.02
CA ASP A 45 7.14 1.48 24.70
C ASP A 45 7.04 0.09 24.05
N ARG A 46 6.71 0.04 22.75
CA ARG A 46 6.62 -1.23 22.02
C ARG A 46 7.98 -1.94 22.00
N ARG A 47 7.97 -3.23 22.31
CA ARG A 47 9.18 -4.06 22.42
C ARG A 47 9.41 -4.98 21.22
N TRP A 48 8.40 -5.18 20.37
CA TRP A 48 8.48 -6.09 19.24
C TRP A 48 9.56 -5.75 18.18
N PRO A 49 9.99 -4.49 17.97
CA PRO A 49 11.07 -4.21 17.00
C PRO A 49 12.43 -4.81 17.39
N ASP A 50 12.72 -4.92 18.68
CA ASP A 50 14.01 -5.43 19.20
C ASP A 50 13.92 -6.91 19.63
N ALA A 51 12.71 -7.50 19.65
CA ALA A 51 12.50 -8.87 20.10
C ALA A 51 12.81 -9.88 18.98
N ARG A 52 13.51 -10.96 19.33
CA ARG A 52 13.72 -12.12 18.45
C ARG A 52 12.79 -13.26 18.86
N LEU A 53 12.21 -13.96 17.90
CA LEU A 53 11.47 -15.21 18.17
C LEU A 53 12.47 -16.31 18.55
N GLU A 54 12.30 -16.89 19.74
CA GLU A 54 13.19 -17.96 20.26
C GLU A 54 12.54 -19.34 20.25
N GLN A 55 11.21 -19.40 20.14
CA GLN A 55 10.43 -20.63 20.15
C GLN A 55 9.22 -20.49 19.22
N ALA A 56 8.72 -21.63 18.73
CA ALA A 56 7.48 -21.67 17.97
C ALA A 56 6.29 -21.25 18.85
N PRO A 57 5.34 -20.44 18.34
CA PRO A 57 4.11 -20.15 19.05
C PRO A 57 3.20 -21.37 19.08
N ARG A 58 2.13 -21.29 19.89
CA ARG A 58 1.02 -22.25 19.76
C ARG A 58 0.24 -21.93 18.49
N TRP A 59 0.16 -22.90 17.59
CA TRP A 59 -0.62 -22.80 16.36
C TRP A 59 -2.07 -23.20 16.60
N CYS A 60 -2.98 -22.52 15.93
CA CYS A 60 -4.39 -22.87 15.87
C CYS A 60 -4.81 -22.82 14.40
N SER A 61 -4.93 -23.99 13.77
CA SER A 61 -5.42 -24.07 12.40
C SER A 61 -6.90 -23.66 12.35
N VAL A 62 -7.23 -22.85 11.34
CA VAL A 62 -8.60 -22.41 11.05
C VAL A 62 -9.07 -22.88 9.67
N ASP A 63 -8.32 -23.79 9.04
CA ASP A 63 -8.48 -24.24 7.66
C ASP A 63 -9.88 -24.84 7.40
N LEU A 64 -10.39 -25.63 8.36
CA LEU A 64 -11.71 -26.27 8.25
C LEU A 64 -12.90 -25.31 8.39
N ARG A 65 -12.68 -24.10 8.91
CA ARG A 65 -13.72 -23.08 9.07
C ARG A 65 -13.48 -21.89 8.17
N ASP A 66 -12.49 -21.08 8.48
CA ASP A 66 -12.24 -19.80 7.82
C ASP A 66 -11.66 -20.02 6.42
N GLY A 67 -10.71 -20.95 6.30
CA GLY A 67 -10.18 -21.38 5.01
C GLY A 67 -11.28 -21.95 4.11
N ASN A 68 -12.09 -22.87 4.66
CA ASN A 68 -13.21 -23.46 3.93
C ASN A 68 -14.27 -22.43 3.47
N GLN A 69 -14.48 -21.35 4.21
CA GLN A 69 -15.43 -20.28 3.86
C GLN A 69 -14.93 -19.41 2.70
N ALA A 70 -13.61 -19.35 2.48
CA ALA A 70 -13.03 -18.59 1.38
C ALA A 70 -13.05 -19.34 0.04
N LEU A 71 -13.34 -20.65 0.05
CA LEU A 71 -13.37 -21.46 -1.17
C LEU A 71 -14.64 -21.17 -1.99
N ALA A 72 -14.48 -21.07 -3.31
CA ALA A 72 -15.61 -20.94 -4.23
C ALA A 72 -16.54 -22.17 -4.18
N ILE A 73 -15.95 -23.36 -4.02
CA ILE A 73 -16.67 -24.62 -3.74
C ILE A 73 -16.22 -25.08 -2.35
N PRO A 74 -17.12 -25.08 -1.35
CA PRO A 74 -16.77 -25.54 -0.01
C PRO A 74 -16.36 -27.02 0.00
N MET A 75 -15.43 -27.37 0.88
CA MET A 75 -15.01 -28.76 1.08
C MET A 75 -16.19 -29.64 1.49
N ASN A 76 -16.22 -30.83 0.89
CA ASN A 76 -17.09 -31.91 1.32
C ASN A 76 -16.55 -32.57 2.60
N VAL A 77 -17.30 -33.53 3.15
CA VAL A 77 -16.96 -34.18 4.42
C VAL A 77 -15.65 -34.97 4.34
N THR A 78 -15.39 -35.65 3.22
CA THR A 78 -14.17 -36.44 3.01
C THR A 78 -12.94 -35.53 2.97
N GLU A 79 -13.00 -34.44 2.20
CA GLU A 79 -11.91 -33.45 2.10
C GLU A 79 -11.62 -32.80 3.46
N LYS A 80 -12.67 -32.49 4.24
CA LYS A 80 -12.51 -31.98 5.61
C LYS A 80 -11.84 -33.00 6.52
N HIS A 81 -12.17 -34.28 6.37
CA HIS A 81 -11.55 -35.34 7.15
C HIS A 81 -10.07 -35.53 6.79
N GLU A 82 -9.73 -35.53 5.50
CA GLU A 82 -8.35 -35.57 5.01
C GLU A 82 -7.55 -34.37 5.53
N MET A 83 -8.10 -33.16 5.44
CA MET A 83 -7.48 -31.95 6.00
C MET A 83 -7.27 -32.08 7.51
N PHE A 84 -8.27 -32.55 8.26
CA PHE A 84 -8.13 -32.74 9.71
C PHE A 84 -7.00 -33.72 10.07
N GLN A 85 -6.77 -34.76 9.26
CA GLN A 85 -5.69 -35.72 9.48
C GLN A 85 -4.30 -35.17 9.18
N MET A 86 -4.19 -34.06 8.45
CA MET A 86 -2.92 -33.40 8.12
C MET A 86 -2.52 -32.31 9.13
N LEU A 87 -3.41 -31.90 10.03
CA LEU A 87 -3.23 -30.83 11.02
C LEU A 87 -2.68 -31.37 12.35
#